data_AF-A0A6P8EB87-F1
#
_entry.id   AF-A0A6P8EB87-F1
#
_cell.length_a   1.000
_cell.length_b   1.000
_cell.length_c   1.000
_cell.angle_alpha   90.00
_cell.angle_beta   90.00
_cell.angle_gamma   90.00
#
_symmetry.space_group_name_H-M   'P 1'
#
loop_
_entity.id
_entity.type
_entity.pdbx_description
1 polymer ?
#
loop_
_entity_poly.entity_id
_entity_poly.type
_entity_poly.pdbx_seq_one_letter_code
_entity_poly.pdbx_strand_id
1 'polypeptide(L)'
;MVINSYLPHLIEEAESLKKGKKTPKLFTPSKGGYGYYGDRPRLWTSVSLDHPATFEILTMELAILDDHDRFVKRRHFYRKVGKAWKRGYLLYGPPGTGKSSLVAAMANYLKFDIYNLELTDVFSNSELRKLLVATANRSNLVVEDFNCSIEFHHPGTKSNEGLTDEEKKIICYTIHDVLSHLMFDGIFFDMQQQHPEVTLSKMLNFLEGLWSSCSDERIIVFTTNHKERLDPALLCLGPMDVHVLTSYCPPCRQLASNYLNLTDHILFGDIEDLLKTAEVTPAEIAEQLLRGGDKPGYGT
;
A
#
# COMPACT_ATOMS: atom_id res chain seq x y z
N MET A 1 17.15 17.10 41.48
CA MET A 1 17.43 17.04 40.03
C MET A 1 17.22 15.65 39.41
N VAL A 2 16.50 14.71 40.04
CA VAL A 2 16.25 13.37 39.46
C VAL A 2 15.10 13.39 38.43
N ILE A 3 14.09 14.24 38.63
CA ILE A 3 12.89 14.30 37.78
C ILE A 3 13.24 14.74 36.34
N ASN A 4 14.14 15.70 36.15
CA ASN A 4 14.47 16.22 34.82
C ASN A 4 15.37 15.29 33.98
N SER A 5 16.05 14.32 34.60
CA SER A 5 16.92 13.36 33.90
C SER A 5 16.31 11.96 33.81
N TYR A 6 15.59 11.52 34.84
CA TYR A 6 15.04 10.17 34.93
C TYR A 6 13.64 10.05 34.33
N LEU A 7 12.80 11.09 34.47
CA LEU A 7 11.44 11.06 33.92
C LEU A 7 11.42 10.95 32.38
N PRO A 8 12.27 11.66 31.61
CA PRO A 8 12.34 11.46 30.17
C PRO A 8 12.71 10.03 29.78
N HIS A 9 13.66 9.40 30.51
CA HIS A 9 14.04 8.01 30.27
C HIS A 9 12.89 7.04 30.53
N LEU A 10 12.14 7.23 31.63
CA LEU A 10 10.96 6.41 31.92
C LEU A 10 9.84 6.59 30.89
N ILE A 11 9.64 7.81 30.38
CA ILE A 11 8.66 8.08 29.32
C ILE A 11 9.09 7.38 28.04
N GLU A 12 10.36 7.51 27.65
CA GLU A 12 10.91 6.86 26.45
C GLU A 12 10.84 5.33 26.53
N GLU A 13 11.17 4.76 27.69
CA GLU A 13 11.10 3.32 27.94
C GLU A 13 9.65 2.82 27.96
N ALA A 14 8.73 3.54 28.59
CA ALA A 14 7.30 3.23 28.56
C ALA A 14 6.70 3.34 27.15
N GLU A 15 7.11 4.33 26.36
CA GLU A 15 6.73 4.45 24.96
C GLU A 15 7.29 3.30 24.12
N SER A 16 8.54 2.90 24.35
CA SER A 16 9.18 1.76 23.69
C SER A 16 8.43 0.45 23.99
N LEU A 17 8.07 0.21 25.25
CA LEU A 17 7.28 -0.95 25.68
C LEU A 17 5.87 -0.95 25.08
N LYS A 18 5.20 0.21 25.04
CA LYS A 18 3.89 0.35 24.37
C LYS A 18 3.99 0.11 22.87
N LYS A 19 5.07 0.57 22.21
CA LYS A 19 5.34 0.30 20.80
C LYS A 19 5.52 -1.20 20.54
N GLY A 20 6.32 -1.88 21.36
CA GLY A 20 6.60 -3.32 21.20
C GLY A 20 5.36 -4.22 21.31
N LYS A 21 4.37 -3.82 22.12
CA LYS A 21 3.11 -4.58 22.32
C LYS A 21 1.97 -4.20 21.36
N LYS A 22 2.16 -3.20 20.50
CA LYS A 22 1.11 -2.74 19.58
C LYS A 22 0.92 -3.76 18.47
N THR A 23 -0.32 -4.20 18.26
CA THR A 23 -0.72 -4.87 17.02
C THR A 23 -1.04 -3.82 15.96
N PRO A 24 -0.41 -3.87 14.77
CA PRO A 24 -0.78 -2.98 13.67
C PRO A 24 -2.25 -3.11 13.30
N LYS A 25 -2.86 -2.03 12.81
CA LYS A 25 -4.20 -2.05 12.24
C LYS A 25 -4.13 -1.86 10.73
N LEU A 26 -5.02 -2.54 10.01
CA LEU A 26 -5.30 -2.31 8.60
C LEU A 26 -6.50 -1.39 8.46
N PHE A 27 -6.32 -0.27 7.76
CA PHE A 27 -7.34 0.72 7.48
C PHE A 27 -7.70 0.68 5.99
N THR A 28 -9.00 0.72 5.69
CA THR A 28 -9.55 0.82 4.34
C THR A 28 -10.49 2.03 4.25
N PRO A 29 -10.65 2.66 3.06
CA PRO A 29 -11.57 3.77 2.88
C PRO A 29 -13.01 3.35 3.22
N SER A 30 -13.70 4.15 4.02
CA SER A 30 -15.09 3.87 4.35
C SER A 30 -16.00 4.32 3.21
N LYS A 31 -16.82 3.41 2.68
CA LYS A 31 -17.78 3.68 1.58
C LYS A 31 -19.05 4.45 2.01
N GLY A 32 -19.07 5.01 3.22
CA GLY A 32 -20.14 5.90 3.69
C GLY A 32 -20.75 5.45 5.00
N GLY A 33 -20.56 6.30 6.02
CA GLY A 33 -21.39 6.33 7.20
C GLY A 33 -21.59 7.80 7.57
N TYR A 34 -22.65 8.42 7.07
CA TYR A 34 -23.18 9.63 7.71
C TYR A 34 -23.68 9.20 9.08
N GLY A 35 -22.88 9.42 10.12
CA GLY A 35 -23.36 9.26 11.48
C GLY A 35 -24.57 10.16 11.66
N TYR A 36 -25.69 9.59 12.12
CA TYR A 36 -26.80 10.40 12.63
C TYR A 36 -26.26 11.28 13.76
N TYR A 37 -26.49 12.59 13.66
CA TYR A 37 -26.10 13.62 14.63
C TYR A 37 -24.58 13.79 14.88
N GLY A 38 -23.97 14.76 14.19
CA GLY A 38 -22.76 15.46 14.67
C GLY A 38 -21.44 14.68 14.74
N ASP A 39 -21.43 13.38 14.44
CA ASP A 39 -20.19 12.60 14.37
C ASP A 39 -19.44 12.92 13.07
N ARG A 40 -18.12 13.17 13.15
CA ARG A 40 -17.34 13.39 11.93
C ARG A 40 -17.39 12.12 11.08
N PRO A 41 -17.56 12.21 9.75
CA PRO A 41 -17.57 11.02 8.91
C PRO A 41 -16.28 10.22 9.12
N ARG A 42 -16.41 8.95 9.46
CA ARG A 42 -15.26 8.04 9.61
C ARG A 42 -14.75 7.71 8.23
N LEU A 43 -13.71 8.43 7.78
CA LEU A 43 -13.12 8.26 6.46
C LEU A 43 -12.38 6.92 6.31
N TRP A 44 -11.92 6.34 7.43
CA TRP A 44 -11.20 5.08 7.47
C TRP A 44 -11.89 4.07 8.40
N THR A 45 -12.06 2.85 7.94
CA THR A 45 -12.49 1.69 8.73
C THR A 45 -11.29 0.81 9.06
N SER A 46 -11.18 0.29 10.28
CA SER A 46 -9.97 -0.42 10.73
C SER A 46 -10.26 -1.84 11.22
N VAL A 47 -9.34 -2.76 10.94
CA VAL A 47 -9.29 -4.13 11.47
C VAL A 47 -7.90 -4.40 12.05
N SER A 48 -7.78 -5.26 13.07
CA SER A 48 -6.47 -5.69 13.57
C SER A 48 -5.75 -6.51 12.50
N LEU A 49 -4.48 -6.22 12.27
CA LEU A 49 -3.65 -6.95 11.31
C LEU A 49 -2.80 -7.99 12.05
N ASP A 50 -3.21 -9.24 11.95
CA ASP A 50 -2.47 -10.40 12.48
C ASP A 50 -1.82 -11.19 11.33
N HIS A 51 -0.99 -10.51 10.52
CA HIS A 51 -0.31 -11.14 9.39
C HIS A 51 1.01 -11.79 9.85
N PRO A 52 1.29 -13.06 9.52
CA PRO A 52 2.50 -13.77 9.98
C PRO A 52 3.80 -13.34 9.29
N ALA A 53 3.76 -12.35 8.40
CA ALA A 53 4.92 -12.01 7.57
C ALA A 53 5.93 -11.21 8.38
N THR A 54 7.18 -11.64 8.32
CA THR A 54 8.34 -10.94 8.89
C THR A 54 9.44 -10.83 7.85
N PHE A 55 10.36 -9.89 8.02
CA PHE A 55 11.51 -9.75 7.12
C PHE A 55 12.40 -11.01 7.10
N GLU A 56 12.41 -11.77 8.19
CA GLU A 56 13.12 -13.06 8.30
C GLU A 56 12.53 -14.12 7.38
N ILE A 57 11.19 -14.20 7.31
CA ILE A 57 10.48 -15.14 6.43
C ILE A 57 10.64 -14.74 4.96
N LEU A 58 10.58 -13.44 4.65
CA LEU A 58 10.60 -12.94 3.28
C LEU A 58 12.00 -12.79 2.69
N THR A 59 13.06 -13.01 3.48
CA THR A 59 14.45 -13.00 3.01
C THR A 59 14.81 -11.73 2.24
N MET A 60 14.54 -10.58 2.84
CA MET A 60 14.75 -9.29 2.18
C MET A 60 16.10 -8.69 2.49
N GLU A 61 16.55 -7.83 1.59
CA GLU A 61 17.84 -7.14 1.70
C GLU A 61 17.92 -6.38 3.02
N LEU A 62 19.00 -6.62 3.79
CA LEU A 62 19.36 -5.87 4.99
C LEU A 62 19.29 -4.34 4.77
N ALA A 63 19.47 -3.90 3.52
CA ALA A 63 19.31 -2.51 3.10
C ALA A 63 17.94 -1.90 3.44
N ILE A 64 16.84 -2.66 3.33
CA ILE A 64 15.49 -2.15 3.65
C ILE A 64 15.35 -1.97 5.17
N LEU A 65 15.84 -2.94 5.95
CA LEU A 65 15.84 -2.87 7.42
C LEU A 65 16.68 -1.69 7.91
N ASP A 66 17.88 -1.52 7.37
CA ASP A 66 18.76 -0.40 7.70
C ASP A 66 18.15 0.96 7.32
N ASP A 67 17.45 1.04 6.17
CA ASP A 67 16.75 2.25 5.74
C ASP A 67 15.58 2.59 6.66
N HIS A 68 14.82 1.58 7.12
CA HIS A 68 13.75 1.74 8.12
C HIS A 68 14.29 2.29 9.44
N ASP A 69 15.36 1.68 9.96
CA ASP A 69 16.03 2.10 11.19
C ASP A 69 16.55 3.54 11.06
N ARG A 70 17.16 3.84 9.93
CA ARG A 70 17.67 5.16 9.58
C ARG A 70 16.54 6.19 9.50
N PHE A 71 15.39 5.82 8.92
CA PHE A 71 14.23 6.69 8.81
C PHE A 71 13.68 7.08 10.19
N VAL A 72 13.48 6.11 11.08
CA VAL A 72 12.94 6.34 12.43
C VAL A 72 13.88 7.22 13.27
N LYS A 73 15.20 7.00 13.18
CA LYS A 73 16.21 7.76 13.93
C LYS A 73 16.37 9.21 13.46
N ARG A 74 15.89 9.56 12.25
CA ARG A 74 16.19 10.83 11.58
C ARG A 74 15.16 11.95 11.74
N ARG A 75 14.18 11.83 12.64
CA ARG A 75 13.19 12.90 12.92
C ARG A 75 13.79 14.32 12.97
N HIS A 76 14.83 14.49 13.78
CA HIS A 76 15.49 15.79 13.99
C HIS A 76 16.17 16.30 12.72
N PHE A 77 16.73 15.40 11.91
CA PHE A 77 17.37 15.76 10.65
C PHE A 77 16.34 16.31 9.66
N TYR A 78 15.21 15.61 9.46
CA TYR A 78 14.13 16.07 8.58
C TYR A 78 13.61 17.45 8.99
N ARG A 79 13.37 17.65 10.30
CA ARG A 79 12.96 18.94 10.85
C ARG A 79 14.00 20.04 10.62
N LYS A 80 15.29 19.75 10.83
CA LYS A 80 16.39 20.70 10.64
C LYS A 80 16.49 21.19 9.20
N VAL A 81 16.26 20.31 8.22
CA VAL A 81 16.32 20.66 6.79
C VAL A 81 14.98 21.16 6.23
N GLY A 82 13.94 21.30 7.07
CA GLY A 82 12.62 21.78 6.65
C GLY A 82 11.88 20.83 5.71
N LYS A 83 12.18 19.52 5.75
CA LYS A 83 11.52 18.51 4.92
C LYS A 83 10.47 17.74 5.73
N ALA A 84 9.35 17.43 5.10
CA ALA A 84 8.35 16.54 5.68
C ALA A 84 8.99 15.18 6.01
N TRP A 85 8.70 14.63 7.20
CA TRP A 85 9.32 13.38 7.66
C TRP A 85 8.63 12.17 7.05
N LYS A 86 9.00 11.90 5.79
CA LYS A 86 8.44 10.85 4.95
C LYS A 86 9.52 10.05 4.25
N ARG A 87 9.15 8.83 3.90
CA ARG A 87 9.95 7.92 3.08
C ARG A 87 9.00 7.19 2.15
N GLY A 88 9.38 6.96 0.89
CA GLY A 88 8.56 6.10 0.06
C GLY A 88 9.31 5.07 -0.75
N TYR A 89 8.57 3.99 -1.00
CA TYR A 89 9.03 2.75 -1.59
C TYR A 89 8.16 2.43 -2.80
N LEU A 90 8.78 2.00 -3.88
CA LEU A 90 8.11 1.40 -5.03
C LEU A 90 8.45 -0.08 -5.06
N LEU A 91 7.46 -0.93 -4.75
CA LEU A 91 7.55 -2.38 -4.87
C LEU A 91 7.02 -2.77 -6.23
N TYR A 92 7.86 -3.37 -7.07
CA TYR A 92 7.45 -3.77 -8.41
C TYR A 92 7.89 -5.18 -8.73
N GLY A 93 7.06 -5.88 -9.50
CA GLY A 93 7.34 -7.22 -9.97
C GLY A 93 6.07 -8.01 -10.27
N PRO A 94 6.20 -9.24 -10.77
CA PRO A 94 5.09 -10.10 -11.15
C PRO A 94 4.07 -10.32 -10.01
N PRO A 95 2.80 -10.62 -10.30
CA PRO A 95 1.84 -11.04 -9.28
C PRO A 95 2.36 -12.31 -8.55
N GLY A 96 2.01 -12.47 -7.27
CA GLY A 96 2.45 -13.63 -6.48
C GLY A 96 3.89 -13.60 -5.94
N THR A 97 4.64 -12.51 -6.18
CA THR A 97 6.03 -12.34 -5.67
C THR A 97 6.13 -11.78 -4.24
N GLY A 98 5.00 -11.66 -3.53
CA GLY A 98 4.99 -11.28 -2.11
C GLY A 98 5.07 -9.78 -1.82
N LYS A 99 4.73 -8.91 -2.77
CA LYS A 99 4.67 -7.44 -2.57
C LYS A 99 3.81 -7.04 -1.35
N SER A 100 2.58 -7.55 -1.25
CA SER A 100 1.70 -7.27 -0.11
C SER A 100 2.23 -7.91 1.20
N SER A 101 2.86 -9.09 1.12
CA SER A 101 3.52 -9.71 2.27
C SER A 101 4.70 -8.87 2.78
N LEU A 102 5.47 -8.23 1.89
CA LEU A 102 6.54 -7.29 2.26
C LEU A 102 5.99 -6.10 3.02
N VAL A 103 4.88 -5.51 2.55
CA VAL A 103 4.21 -4.41 3.25
C VAL A 103 3.77 -4.83 4.66
N ALA A 104 3.21 -6.04 4.80
CA ALA A 104 2.86 -6.59 6.11
C ALA A 104 4.09 -6.75 7.02
N ALA A 105 5.21 -7.25 6.48
CA ALA A 105 6.47 -7.36 7.22
C ALA A 105 7.02 -5.99 7.66
N MET A 106 6.97 -4.97 6.78
CA MET A 106 7.34 -3.58 7.08
C MET A 106 6.51 -3.03 8.26
N ALA A 107 5.19 -3.24 8.22
CA ALA A 107 4.27 -2.82 9.27
C ALA A 107 4.53 -3.54 10.60
N ASN A 108 4.77 -4.85 10.55
CA ASN A 108 5.07 -5.67 11.71
C ASN A 108 6.40 -5.31 12.38
N TYR A 109 7.40 -4.92 11.59
CA TYR A 109 8.71 -4.50 12.09
C TYR A 109 8.63 -3.15 12.81
N LEU A 110 8.02 -2.14 12.18
CA LEU A 110 7.93 -0.78 12.74
C LEU A 110 6.76 -0.58 13.72
N LYS A 111 5.82 -1.53 13.76
CA LYS A 111 4.53 -1.42 14.47
C LYS A 111 3.70 -0.23 13.99
N PHE A 112 3.76 0.03 12.69
CA PHE A 112 3.03 1.11 12.01
C PHE A 112 1.70 0.57 11.48
N ASP A 113 0.66 1.40 11.54
CA ASP A 113 -0.65 1.01 11.00
C ASP A 113 -0.64 1.09 9.47
N ILE A 114 -1.30 0.15 8.80
CA ILE A 114 -1.42 0.09 7.35
C ILE A 114 -2.69 0.83 6.92
N TYR A 115 -2.56 1.74 5.96
CA TYR A 115 -3.67 2.38 5.29
C TYR A 115 -3.66 1.92 3.84
N ASN A 116 -4.54 0.98 3.50
CA ASN A 116 -4.65 0.45 2.16
C ASN A 116 -5.54 1.34 1.31
N LEU A 117 -4.99 1.94 0.27
CA LEU A 117 -5.69 2.82 -0.66
C LEU A 117 -5.71 2.17 -2.04
N GLU A 118 -6.87 1.67 -2.42
CA GLU A 118 -7.16 1.24 -3.79
C GLU A 118 -7.72 2.43 -4.56
N LEU A 119 -7.07 2.84 -5.65
CA LEU A 119 -7.49 4.02 -6.41
C LEU A 119 -8.83 3.83 -7.13
N THR A 120 -9.19 2.58 -7.43
CA THR A 120 -10.48 2.16 -8.01
C THR A 120 -11.66 2.50 -7.10
N ASP A 121 -11.44 2.51 -5.78
CA ASP A 121 -12.45 2.75 -4.75
C ASP A 121 -12.64 4.24 -4.41
N VAL A 122 -11.90 5.14 -5.07
CA VAL A 122 -11.95 6.59 -4.81
C VAL A 122 -12.63 7.32 -5.97
N PHE A 123 -13.75 7.97 -5.69
CA PHE A 123 -14.59 8.56 -6.73
C PHE A 123 -14.22 10.01 -7.08
N SER A 124 -13.42 10.68 -6.25
CA SER A 124 -13.02 12.06 -6.53
C SER A 124 -11.67 12.46 -5.93
N ASN A 125 -11.02 13.44 -6.55
CA ASN A 125 -9.80 14.05 -5.99
C ASN A 125 -10.03 14.71 -4.62
N SER A 126 -11.25 15.18 -4.35
CA SER A 126 -11.64 15.74 -3.05
C SER A 126 -11.66 14.66 -1.96
N GLU A 127 -12.21 13.49 -2.29
CA GLU A 127 -12.21 12.32 -1.42
C GLU A 127 -10.80 11.79 -1.17
N LEU A 128 -9.98 11.65 -2.22
CA LEU A 128 -8.57 11.28 -2.10
C LEU A 128 -7.84 12.21 -1.12
N ARG A 129 -8.00 13.52 -1.29
CA ARG A 129 -7.38 14.50 -0.39
C ARG A 129 -7.85 14.34 1.06
N LYS A 130 -9.14 14.12 1.29
CA LYS A 130 -9.69 13.89 2.64
C LYS A 130 -9.06 12.64 3.27
N LEU A 131 -8.97 11.55 2.51
CA LEU A 131 -8.36 10.29 2.96
C LEU A 131 -6.89 10.48 3.37
N LEU A 132 -6.09 11.13 2.51
CA LEU A 132 -4.66 11.37 2.76
C LEU A 132 -4.39 12.24 3.99
N VAL A 133 -5.24 13.25 4.23
CA VAL A 133 -5.17 14.12 5.41
C VAL A 133 -5.65 13.40 6.68
N ALA A 134 -6.62 12.50 6.56
CA ALA A 134 -7.16 11.74 7.68
C ALA A 134 -6.29 10.55 8.11
N THR A 135 -5.31 10.16 7.30
CA THR A 135 -4.31 9.16 7.67
C THR A 135 -3.51 9.64 8.89
N ALA A 136 -3.32 8.78 9.88
CA ALA A 136 -2.57 9.12 11.10
C ALA A 136 -1.05 9.21 10.85
N ASN A 137 -0.31 9.62 11.88
CA ASN A 137 1.15 9.51 11.93
C ASN A 137 1.55 8.06 12.26
N ARG A 138 2.81 7.68 12.00
CA ARG A 138 3.32 6.30 12.22
C ARG A 138 2.51 5.28 11.43
N SER A 139 2.35 5.59 10.15
CA SER A 139 1.50 4.88 9.20
C SER A 139 2.29 4.44 7.97
N ASN A 140 1.96 3.26 7.45
CA ASN A 140 2.29 2.83 6.10
C ASN A 140 1.08 3.12 5.20
N LEU A 141 1.16 4.13 4.34
CA LEU A 141 0.17 4.37 3.30
C LEU A 141 0.52 3.51 2.10
N VAL A 142 -0.35 2.56 1.76
CA VAL A 142 -0.14 1.61 0.66
C VAL A 142 -1.05 2.01 -0.48
N VAL A 143 -0.47 2.14 -1.66
CA VAL A 143 -1.18 2.45 -2.90
C VAL A 143 -1.08 1.22 -3.77
N GLU A 144 -2.17 0.45 -3.79
CA GLU A 144 -2.24 -0.80 -4.52
C GLU A 144 -2.48 -0.57 -6.01
N ASP A 145 -1.96 -1.49 -6.82
CA ASP A 145 -2.07 -1.49 -8.28
C ASP A 145 -1.90 -0.10 -8.91
N PHE A 146 -0.75 0.51 -8.63
CA PHE A 146 -0.27 1.70 -9.33
C PHE A 146 0.09 1.31 -10.78
N ASN A 147 -0.91 0.91 -11.56
CA ASN A 147 -0.85 0.59 -12.98
C ASN A 147 -1.70 1.66 -13.66
N CYS A 148 -1.08 2.45 -14.54
CA CYS A 148 -1.73 3.53 -15.29
C CYS A 148 -2.82 2.99 -16.25
N SER A 149 -4.00 2.63 -15.73
CA SER A 149 -5.23 2.47 -16.51
C SER A 149 -6.12 3.71 -16.42
N ILE A 150 -5.73 4.71 -15.63
CA ILE A 150 -6.35 6.03 -15.69
C ILE A 150 -5.89 6.61 -17.02
N GLU A 151 -6.76 6.47 -18.03
CA GLU A 151 -6.60 7.09 -19.33
C GLU A 151 -6.10 8.52 -19.12
N PHE A 152 -4.89 8.79 -19.59
CA PHE A 152 -4.57 10.14 -20.01
C PHE A 152 -5.50 10.44 -21.16
N HIS A 153 -6.72 10.90 -20.87
CA HIS A 153 -7.48 11.66 -21.84
C HIS A 153 -6.70 12.96 -22.05
N HIS A 154 -5.68 12.89 -22.91
CA HIS A 154 -5.39 14.01 -23.76
C HIS A 154 -6.70 14.36 -24.46
N PRO A 155 -7.14 15.63 -24.41
CA PRO A 155 -8.35 16.05 -25.11
C PRO A 155 -8.11 15.87 -26.62
N GLY A 156 -8.50 14.71 -27.15
CA GLY A 156 -8.43 14.36 -28.56
C GLY A 156 -7.65 13.09 -28.85
N THR A 157 -8.30 11.92 -28.75
CA THR A 157 -8.21 10.82 -29.74
C THR A 157 -9.38 9.85 -29.48
N LYS A 158 -10.16 9.53 -30.51
CA LYS A 158 -11.36 8.67 -30.48
C LYS A 158 -11.04 7.27 -31.06
N SER A 159 -11.51 6.21 -30.40
CA SER A 159 -11.96 4.92 -30.98
C SER A 159 -12.37 3.98 -29.82
N ASN A 160 -13.43 3.15 -29.82
CA ASN A 160 -14.46 2.83 -30.81
C ASN A 160 -15.73 2.26 -30.12
N GLU A 161 -16.87 2.53 -30.76
CA GLU A 161 -18.11 1.72 -30.88
C GLU A 161 -18.89 1.27 -29.63
N GLY A 162 -19.97 2.02 -29.36
CA GLY A 162 -21.06 1.64 -28.45
C GLY A 162 -21.76 2.88 -27.90
N LEU A 163 -22.87 3.27 -28.56
CA LEU A 163 -23.74 4.44 -28.31
C LEU A 163 -23.03 5.80 -28.44
N THR A 164 -23.61 6.70 -29.24
CA THR A 164 -23.15 8.08 -29.35
C THR A 164 -23.27 8.81 -28.02
N ASP A 165 -22.43 9.82 -27.78
CA ASP A 165 -22.46 10.60 -26.54
C ASP A 165 -23.85 11.22 -26.28
N GLU A 166 -24.59 11.53 -27.35
CA GLU A 166 -25.98 12.01 -27.25
C GLU A 166 -26.95 10.91 -26.80
N GLU A 167 -26.83 9.68 -27.31
CA GLU A 167 -27.64 8.55 -26.89
C GLU A 167 -27.36 8.14 -25.43
N LYS A 168 -26.09 8.17 -25.00
CA LYS A 168 -25.72 7.97 -23.58
C LYS A 168 -26.30 9.08 -22.69
N LYS A 169 -26.32 10.32 -23.18
CA LYS A 169 -26.93 11.46 -22.51
C LYS A 169 -28.44 11.26 -22.34
N ILE A 170 -29.13 10.80 -23.39
CA ILE A 170 -30.58 10.55 -23.39
C ILE A 170 -30.94 9.44 -22.41
N ILE A 171 -30.19 8.33 -22.39
CA ILE A 171 -30.41 7.22 -21.44
C ILE A 171 -30.21 7.70 -19.99
N CYS A 172 -29.18 8.50 -19.73
CA CYS A 172 -28.96 9.11 -18.42
C CYS A 172 -30.07 10.10 -18.02
N TYR A 173 -30.53 10.96 -18.94
CA TYR A 173 -31.62 11.90 -18.65
C TYR A 173 -32.93 11.17 -18.33
N THR A 174 -33.22 10.08 -19.03
CA THR A 174 -34.45 9.30 -18.82
C THR A 174 -34.43 8.59 -17.47
N ILE A 175 -33.29 8.01 -17.07
CA ILE A 175 -33.13 7.40 -15.74
C ILE A 175 -33.12 8.46 -14.63
N HIS A 176 -32.52 9.63 -14.87
CA HIS A 176 -32.51 10.76 -13.96
C HIS A 176 -33.91 11.34 -13.71
N ASP A 177 -34.75 11.44 -14.75
CA ASP A 177 -36.13 11.96 -14.64
C ASP A 177 -37.04 10.98 -13.86
N VAL A 178 -36.84 9.68 -14.03
CA VAL A 178 -37.58 8.64 -13.30
C VAL A 178 -37.13 8.57 -11.83
N LEU A 179 -35.83 8.77 -11.54
CA LEU A 179 -35.30 8.76 -10.17
C LEU A 179 -35.53 10.08 -9.42
N SER A 180 -35.54 11.22 -10.11
CA SER A 180 -35.82 12.53 -9.51
C SER A 180 -37.27 12.65 -9.03
N HIS A 181 -38.22 11.98 -9.70
CA HIS A 181 -39.61 11.89 -9.25
C HIS A 181 -39.79 11.04 -7.98
N LEU A 182 -38.82 10.21 -7.60
CA LEU A 182 -38.89 9.31 -6.44
C LEU A 182 -38.23 9.89 -5.16
N MET A 183 -37.62 11.07 -5.22
CA MET A 183 -36.93 11.66 -4.06
C MET A 183 -37.27 13.13 -3.87
N PHE A 184 -38.46 13.38 -3.34
CA PHE A 184 -38.83 14.67 -2.75
C PHE A 184 -38.67 14.56 -1.23
N ASP A 185 -37.58 15.15 -0.71
CA ASP A 185 -37.55 15.93 0.55
C ASP A 185 -36.13 16.47 0.81
N GLY A 186 -35.81 17.57 0.13
CA GLY A 186 -35.16 18.72 0.77
C GLY A 186 -33.66 18.70 1.09
N ILE A 187 -32.77 18.39 0.14
CA ILE A 187 -31.39 18.95 0.10
C ILE A 187 -30.99 19.20 -1.36
N PHE A 188 -30.70 20.45 -1.73
CA PHE A 188 -30.15 20.83 -3.04
C PHE A 188 -28.70 20.31 -3.13
N PHE A 189 -28.47 19.23 -3.88
CA PHE A 189 -27.13 18.74 -4.19
C PHE A 189 -26.75 19.22 -5.59
N ASP A 190 -25.71 20.05 -5.68
CA ASP A 190 -25.07 20.40 -6.94
C ASP A 190 -24.40 19.15 -7.52
N MET A 191 -25.16 18.39 -8.31
CA MET A 191 -24.68 17.24 -9.07
C MET A 191 -24.00 17.74 -10.35
N GLN A 192 -22.87 18.44 -10.20
CA GLN A 192 -21.91 18.50 -11.30
C GLN A 192 -21.34 17.10 -11.50
N GLN A 193 -21.77 16.47 -12.59
CA GLN A 193 -21.25 15.20 -13.07
C GLN A 193 -19.72 15.27 -13.16
N GLN A 194 -19.03 14.57 -12.28
CA GLN A 194 -17.64 14.19 -12.50
C GLN A 194 -17.59 12.67 -12.52
N HIS A 195 -17.27 12.12 -13.69
CA HIS A 195 -16.75 10.76 -13.76
C HIS A 195 -15.59 10.63 -12.75
N PRO A 196 -15.42 9.47 -12.09
CA PRO A 196 -14.35 9.30 -11.12
C PRO A 196 -13.00 9.38 -11.83
N GLU A 197 -12.42 10.57 -11.84
CA GLU A 197 -11.17 10.87 -12.53
C GLU A 197 -10.12 11.28 -11.49
N VAL A 198 -9.73 10.31 -10.66
CA VAL A 198 -8.52 10.41 -9.85
C VAL A 198 -7.35 10.20 -10.80
N THR A 199 -6.49 11.21 -10.97
CA THR A 199 -5.29 11.07 -11.79
C THR A 199 -4.05 10.87 -10.93
N LEU A 200 -3.10 10.07 -11.43
CA LEU A 200 -1.83 9.80 -10.72
C LEU A 200 -1.05 11.10 -10.44
N SER A 201 -1.07 12.04 -11.39
CA SER A 201 -0.47 13.36 -11.22
C SER A 201 -1.09 14.14 -10.04
N LYS A 202 -2.42 14.14 -9.91
CA LYS A 202 -3.10 14.80 -8.78
C LYS A 202 -2.78 14.12 -7.46
N MET A 203 -2.73 12.79 -7.43
CA MET A 203 -2.33 12.04 -6.25
C MET A 203 -0.92 12.41 -5.78
N LEU A 204 0.05 12.40 -6.68
CA LEU A 204 1.44 12.73 -6.36
C LEU A 204 1.57 14.18 -5.88
N ASN A 205 0.86 15.11 -6.51
CA ASN A 205 0.78 16.49 -6.05
C ASN A 205 0.25 16.61 -4.61
N PHE A 206 -0.69 15.76 -4.19
CA PHE A 206 -1.14 15.74 -2.79
C PHE A 206 -0.10 15.13 -1.83
N LEU A 207 0.66 14.14 -2.28
CA LEU A 207 1.69 13.48 -1.47
C LEU A 207 2.95 14.31 -1.28
N GLU A 208 3.27 15.19 -2.24
CA GLU A 208 4.43 16.10 -2.20
C GLU A 208 4.09 17.52 -1.74
N GLY A 209 2.89 18.00 -2.07
CA GLY A 209 2.47 19.38 -1.81
C GLY A 209 2.26 19.68 -0.32
N LEU A 210 1.66 20.84 -0.02
CA LEU A 210 1.48 21.32 1.37
C LEU A 210 0.68 20.36 2.27
N TRP A 211 -0.21 19.56 1.68
CA TRP A 211 -0.96 18.51 2.39
C TRP A 211 -0.06 17.41 2.95
N SER A 212 1.13 17.26 2.35
CA SER A 212 2.13 16.32 2.82
C SER A 212 2.63 16.69 4.22
N SER A 213 2.77 17.98 4.51
CA SER A 213 3.26 18.50 5.79
C SER A 213 2.25 18.36 6.94
N CYS A 214 1.01 17.97 6.66
CA CYS A 214 -0.01 17.74 7.68
C CYS A 214 0.22 16.44 8.48
N SER A 215 1.14 15.59 8.04
CA SER A 215 1.45 14.29 8.66
C SER A 215 2.95 14.12 8.87
N ASP A 216 3.34 13.67 10.06
CA ASP A 216 4.72 13.36 10.43
C ASP A 216 4.92 11.83 10.54
N GLU A 217 6.13 11.35 10.23
CA GLU A 217 6.52 9.94 10.39
C GLU A 217 5.66 8.97 9.54
N ARG A 218 5.67 9.17 8.21
CA ARG A 218 4.87 8.38 7.26
C ARG A 218 5.75 7.64 6.25
N ILE A 219 5.49 6.35 6.08
CA ILE A 219 6.02 5.57 4.97
C ILE A 219 4.93 5.47 3.89
N ILE A 220 5.30 5.66 2.64
CA ILE A 220 4.40 5.54 1.48
C ILE A 220 4.91 4.40 0.62
N VAL A 221 4.09 3.37 0.40
CA VAL A 221 4.46 2.22 -0.42
C VAL A 221 3.55 2.17 -1.63
N PHE A 222 4.15 2.18 -2.82
CA PHE A 222 3.46 1.96 -4.08
C PHE A 222 3.74 0.54 -4.54
N THR A 223 2.71 -0.20 -4.92
CA THR A 223 2.87 -1.52 -5.52
C THR A 223 2.44 -1.49 -6.98
N THR A 224 3.24 -2.05 -7.87
CA THR A 224 2.91 -2.16 -9.29
C THR A 224 3.36 -3.52 -9.84
N ASN A 225 2.66 -4.03 -10.85
CA ASN A 225 3.11 -5.21 -11.57
C ASN A 225 3.98 -4.83 -12.79
N HIS A 226 3.88 -3.59 -13.25
CA HIS A 226 4.42 -3.12 -14.52
C HIS A 226 5.13 -1.78 -14.36
N LYS A 227 6.39 -1.80 -13.90
CA LYS A 227 7.19 -0.57 -13.71
C LYS A 227 7.36 0.21 -15.02
N GLU A 228 7.43 -0.49 -16.14
CA GLU A 228 7.58 0.05 -17.49
C GLU A 228 6.39 0.89 -17.97
N ARG A 229 5.21 0.73 -17.35
CA ARG A 229 4.02 1.52 -17.67
C ARG A 229 3.94 2.83 -16.89
N LEU A 230 4.87 3.05 -15.97
CA LEU A 230 4.94 4.29 -15.19
C LEU A 230 5.74 5.34 -15.96
N ASP A 231 5.21 6.56 -15.97
CA ASP A 231 5.92 7.70 -16.54
C ASP A 231 7.26 7.89 -15.80
N PRO A 232 8.41 7.87 -16.52
CA PRO A 232 9.72 8.08 -15.92
C PRO A 232 9.85 9.34 -15.06
N ALA A 233 9.05 10.39 -15.32
CA ALA A 233 9.02 11.59 -14.49
C ALA A 233 8.59 11.26 -13.05
N LEU A 234 7.66 10.33 -12.86
CA LEU A 234 7.18 9.89 -11.53
C LEU A 234 8.23 9.06 -10.78
N LEU A 235 9.14 8.40 -11.52
CA LEU A 235 10.23 7.59 -10.97
C LEU A 235 11.45 8.44 -10.60
N CYS A 236 11.69 9.54 -11.32
CA CYS A 236 12.88 10.38 -11.18
C CYS A 236 12.68 11.56 -10.21
N LEU A 237 11.45 12.05 -10.08
CA LEU A 237 11.10 13.25 -9.31
C LEU A 237 9.87 12.93 -8.47
N GLY A 238 10.04 12.25 -7.33
CA GLY A 238 8.89 12.13 -6.42
C GLY A 238 9.05 11.20 -5.22
N PRO A 239 7.92 10.82 -4.58
CA PRO A 239 7.87 10.18 -3.26
C PRO A 239 8.43 8.75 -3.23
N MET A 240 8.86 8.20 -4.36
CA MET A 240 9.35 6.83 -4.51
C MET A 240 10.88 6.80 -4.44
N ASP A 241 11.42 7.00 -3.24
CA ASP A 241 12.87 7.10 -3.01
C ASP A 241 13.62 5.77 -3.22
N VAL A 242 12.97 4.65 -2.88
CA VAL A 242 13.58 3.32 -2.87
C VAL A 242 12.79 2.40 -3.78
N HIS A 243 13.44 1.80 -4.77
CA HIS A 243 12.79 0.91 -5.73
C HIS A 243 13.21 -0.52 -5.42
N VAL A 244 12.25 -1.38 -5.09
CA VAL A 244 12.49 -2.77 -4.71
C VAL A 244 11.85 -3.68 -5.75
N LEU A 245 12.67 -4.47 -6.43
CA LEU A 245 12.21 -5.51 -7.33
C LEU A 245 11.87 -6.77 -6.52
N THR A 246 10.61 -7.21 -6.59
CA THR A 246 10.19 -8.53 -6.10
C THR A 246 10.25 -9.52 -7.26
N SER A 247 11.35 -10.26 -7.37
CA SER A 247 11.62 -11.17 -8.49
C SER A 247 10.96 -12.55 -8.30
N TYR A 248 10.95 -13.33 -9.39
CA TYR A 248 10.42 -14.70 -9.41
C TYR A 248 11.16 -15.66 -8.46
N CYS A 249 12.47 -15.52 -8.30
CA CYS A 249 13.27 -16.48 -7.54
C CYS A 249 13.61 -15.96 -6.13
N PRO A 250 12.95 -16.44 -5.06
CA PRO A 250 13.49 -16.32 -3.73
C PRO A 250 14.64 -17.34 -3.58
N PRO A 251 15.58 -17.13 -2.65
CA PRO A 251 16.60 -18.13 -2.35
C PRO A 251 15.90 -19.43 -1.93
N CYS A 252 15.92 -20.45 -2.80
CA CYS A 252 15.23 -21.74 -2.64
C CYS A 252 15.53 -22.37 -1.29
N ARG A 253 16.75 -22.20 -0.80
CA ARG A 253 17.21 -22.66 0.52
C ARG A 253 16.39 -22.09 1.67
N GLN A 254 15.96 -20.85 1.59
CA GLN A 254 15.23 -20.20 2.67
C GLN A 254 13.76 -20.61 2.69
N LEU A 255 13.14 -20.81 1.53
CA LEU A 255 11.83 -21.46 1.46
C LEU A 255 11.90 -22.90 1.98
N ALA A 256 12.92 -23.67 1.58
CA ALA A 256 13.12 -25.02 2.10
C ALA A 256 13.38 -25.04 3.62
N SER A 257 14.13 -24.07 4.14
CA SER A 257 14.33 -23.90 5.59
C SER A 257 13.01 -23.57 6.29
N ASN A 258 12.21 -22.65 5.76
CA ASN A 258 10.97 -22.20 6.40
C ASN A 258 9.84 -23.25 6.33
N TYR A 259 9.72 -23.98 5.23
CA TYR A 259 8.63 -24.94 5.00
C TYR A 259 9.00 -26.37 5.38
N LEU A 260 10.26 -26.78 5.20
CA LEU A 260 10.72 -28.16 5.42
C LEU A 260 11.76 -28.29 6.55
N ASN A 261 12.18 -27.20 7.19
CA ASN A 261 13.29 -27.16 8.16
C ASN A 261 14.62 -27.71 7.59
N LEU A 262 14.82 -27.57 6.28
CA LEU A 262 16.04 -28.01 5.59
C LEU A 262 16.96 -26.81 5.32
N THR A 263 18.12 -26.78 5.97
CA THR A 263 19.11 -25.70 5.80
C THR A 263 20.05 -25.93 4.63
N ASP A 264 20.32 -27.19 4.27
CA ASP A 264 21.18 -27.54 3.15
C ASP A 264 20.77 -28.87 2.52
N HIS A 265 20.95 -29.00 1.21
CA HIS A 265 20.67 -30.21 0.45
C HIS A 265 21.51 -30.23 -0.83
N ILE A 266 22.03 -31.40 -1.20
CA ILE A 266 22.89 -31.57 -2.38
C ILE A 266 22.21 -31.12 -3.68
N LEU A 267 20.88 -31.23 -3.76
CA LEU A 267 20.08 -30.83 -4.93
C LEU A 267 19.76 -29.33 -4.97
N PHE A 268 20.10 -28.54 -3.94
CA PHE A 268 19.77 -27.11 -3.96
C PHE A 268 20.43 -26.36 -5.12
N GLY A 269 21.65 -26.74 -5.51
CA GLY A 269 22.31 -26.16 -6.69
C GLY A 269 21.50 -26.42 -7.97
N ASP A 270 21.17 -27.68 -8.23
CA ASP A 270 20.42 -28.08 -9.43
C ASP A 270 19.01 -27.46 -9.46
N ILE A 271 18.33 -27.42 -8.30
CA ILE A 271 17.00 -26.82 -8.16
C ILE A 271 17.05 -25.32 -8.40
N GLU A 272 18.03 -24.60 -7.85
CA GLU A 272 18.20 -23.16 -8.07
C GLU A 272 18.42 -22.83 -9.56
N ASP A 273 19.20 -23.65 -10.28
CA ASP A 273 19.45 -23.46 -11.70
C ASP A 273 18.22 -23.78 -12.57
N LEU A 274 17.45 -24.81 -12.21
CA LEU A 274 16.17 -25.10 -12.85
C LEU A 274 15.14 -23.99 -12.62
N LEU A 275 15.06 -23.46 -11.40
CA LEU A 275 14.14 -22.37 -11.05
C LEU A 275 14.45 -21.07 -11.79
N LYS A 276 15.74 -20.76 -12.02
CA LYS A 276 16.16 -19.61 -12.85
C LYS A 276 15.63 -19.72 -14.29
N THR A 277 15.53 -20.93 -14.81
CA THR A 277 15.08 -21.19 -16.19
C THR A 277 13.55 -21.21 -16.30
N ALA A 278 12.86 -21.63 -15.25
CA ALA A 278 11.42 -21.87 -15.26
C ALA A 278 10.56 -20.66 -14.87
N GLU A 279 11.16 -19.51 -14.50
CA GLU A 279 10.45 -18.27 -14.10
C GLU A 279 9.31 -18.49 -13.09
N VAL A 280 9.51 -19.39 -12.13
CA VAL A 280 8.48 -19.76 -11.13
C VAL A 280 8.43 -18.71 -10.02
N THR A 281 7.25 -18.32 -9.58
CA THR A 281 7.05 -17.35 -8.49
C THR A 281 7.23 -17.96 -7.09
N PRO A 282 7.55 -17.16 -6.06
CA PRO A 282 7.59 -17.63 -4.67
C PRO A 282 6.27 -18.28 -4.22
N ALA A 283 5.13 -17.75 -4.65
CA ALA A 283 3.81 -18.29 -4.31
C ALA A 283 3.60 -19.70 -4.88
N GLU A 284 3.99 -19.93 -6.14
CA GLU A 284 3.91 -21.25 -6.77
C GLU A 284 4.83 -22.26 -6.07
N ILE A 285 6.06 -21.86 -5.71
CA ILE A 285 6.98 -22.74 -4.96
C ILE A 285 6.40 -23.08 -3.59
N ALA A 286 5.90 -22.08 -2.85
CA ALA A 286 5.28 -22.27 -1.55
C ALA A 286 4.08 -23.23 -1.63
N GLU A 287 3.24 -23.10 -2.66
CA GLU A 287 2.12 -24.00 -2.89
C GLU A 287 2.58 -25.45 -3.13
N GLN A 288 3.63 -25.65 -3.93
CA GLN A 288 4.18 -27.00 -4.18
C GLN A 288 4.78 -27.61 -2.90
N LEU A 289 5.49 -26.81 -2.09
CA LEU A 289 6.04 -27.26 -0.82
C LEU A 289 4.94 -27.67 0.17
N LEU A 290 3.84 -26.91 0.24
CA LEU A 290 2.67 -27.24 1.06
C LEU A 290 2.02 -28.55 0.61
N ARG A 291 1.85 -28.77 -0.69
CA ARG A 291 1.30 -30.03 -1.24
C ARG A 291 2.19 -31.25 -0.97
N GLY A 292 3.50 -31.04 -0.86
CA GLY A 292 4.48 -32.10 -0.59
C GLY A 292 4.53 -32.54 0.88
N GLY A 293 4.23 -31.64 1.82
CA GLY A 293 4.32 -31.89 3.27
C GLY A 293 3.23 -32.82 3.83
N ASP A 294 2.08 -32.92 3.16
CA ASP A 294 0.94 -33.75 3.61
C ASP A 294 1.00 -35.21 3.14
N LYS A 295 2.04 -35.62 2.39
CA LYS A 295 2.20 -37.02 2.03
C LYS A 295 2.80 -37.77 3.22
N PRO A 296 2.08 -38.72 3.86
CA PRO A 296 2.68 -39.54 4.90
C PRO A 296 3.90 -40.23 4.29
N GLY A 297 5.06 -40.01 4.90
CA GLY A 297 6.32 -40.55 4.44
C GLY A 297 6.17 -42.05 4.21
N TYR A 298 6.50 -42.50 2.99
CA TYR A 298 6.93 -43.88 2.83
C TYR A 298 8.22 -43.99 3.63
N GLY A 299 8.10 -44.60 4.82
CA GLY A 299 9.25 -44.95 5.64
C GLY A 299 10.22 -45.78 4.80
N THR A 300 11.44 -45.27 4.66
CA THR A 300 12.62 -46.07 4.38
C THR A 300 13.24 -46.51 5.69
#